data_AF-A0A2C5XQ81-F1
#
_entry.id   AF-A0A2C5XQ81-F1
#
_cell.length_a   1.000
_cell.length_b   1.000
_cell.length_c   1.000
_cell.angle_alpha   90.00
_cell.angle_beta   90.00
_cell.angle_gamma   90.00
#
_symmetry.space_group_name_H-M   'P 1'
#
loop_
_entity.id
_entity.type
_entity.pdbx_description
1 polymer ?
#
loop_
_entity_poly.entity_id
_entity_poly.type
_entity_poly.pdbx_seq_one_letter_code
_entity_poly.pdbx_strand_id
1 'polypeptide(L)'
;MFGSFPTLANLPSQAKVDPKDIPPPTPINLPRFQPYAQDHQLVNPSEALPVLLEQIGRSSNALGPLGFSALGLDLGPDATAHHLVPDPSFIPEFERWATLTPDQARDENQATRRLLRTGNLSPGCQVYLERQRELSNDNSAAFCTVRRLSPPKGKQQARLGNAYEFFRCLELFTAYWDDPTCPHELPPSPEMSATEARSVPETAAQAHSGDTPPVVRVFSGQSMPPELRQNLVTAFIKLVAYDFGCNVSMSRVEPRLHLMSSPGPLQRKTYTPSSCSFVFQSPMTREAARAGLVYGPVAAVSARPTVDFATPTVEAAQSLDLAREVTAALITAQHRSREGREETRFGDGQWWTMKPRWGGGTGGPIGREVDKYAVSGDKDARPRDGDGLTMPATKKPRKNLSMYDSYRIVRPPSSSWDRKAKYEAIGKSTGADHDDIFVVSSLFHHVSLLRVRVPLRLLDVMEGSPEPDLSKRSWGKVQAHRSPWFDLFDVRERISAMQLLWSVMAYQMRNEEAKEDVVMSEA
;
A
#
# COMPACT_ATOMS: atom_id res chain seq x y z
N MET A 1 8.49 -5.15 18.90
CA MET A 1 7.21 -4.90 19.60
C MET A 1 6.09 -5.15 18.61
N PHE A 2 5.41 -6.28 18.75
CA PHE A 2 4.27 -6.65 17.91
C PHE A 2 3.08 -5.76 18.27
N GLY A 3 2.70 -4.85 17.39
CA GLY A 3 1.43 -4.15 17.51
C GLY A 3 0.32 -5.17 17.33
N SER A 4 -0.41 -5.46 18.39
CA SER A 4 -1.64 -6.24 18.33
C SER A 4 -2.63 -5.50 17.42
N PHE A 5 -3.06 -6.13 16.33
CA PHE A 5 -4.13 -5.61 15.49
C PHE A 5 -5.47 -5.82 16.23
N PRO A 6 -6.13 -4.75 16.72
CA PRO A 6 -7.31 -4.90 17.58
C PRO A 6 -8.56 -5.39 16.83
N THR A 7 -8.52 -5.47 15.50
CA THR A 7 -9.68 -5.83 14.66
C THR A 7 -9.79 -7.32 14.31
N LEU A 8 -8.85 -8.16 14.73
CA LEU A 8 -8.85 -9.60 14.40
C LEU A 8 -9.33 -10.51 15.55
N ALA A 9 -9.87 -9.93 16.63
CA ALA A 9 -10.42 -10.68 17.76
C ALA A 9 -11.70 -11.46 17.43
N ASN A 10 -12.34 -11.16 16.29
CA ASN A 10 -13.47 -11.90 15.76
C ASN A 10 -13.03 -12.65 14.50
N LEU A 11 -12.22 -13.69 14.67
CA LEU A 11 -12.29 -14.81 13.74
C LEU A 11 -13.77 -15.21 13.66
N PRO A 12 -14.44 -15.23 12.49
CA PRO A 12 -15.70 -15.93 12.42
C PRO A 12 -15.39 -17.33 12.93
N SER A 13 -16.01 -17.75 14.04
CA SER A 13 -16.17 -19.17 14.27
C SER A 13 -16.69 -19.70 12.95
N GLN A 14 -16.05 -20.73 12.38
CA GLN A 14 -16.56 -21.34 11.16
C GLN A 14 -17.98 -21.80 11.50
N ALA A 15 -18.96 -20.95 11.19
CA ALA A 15 -20.35 -21.31 11.25
C ALA A 15 -20.42 -22.53 10.36
N LYS A 16 -20.98 -23.62 10.88
CA LYS A 16 -21.27 -24.78 10.05
C LYS A 16 -22.27 -24.29 9.01
N VAL A 17 -21.78 -23.89 7.85
CA VAL A 17 -22.57 -23.55 6.68
C VAL A 17 -22.83 -24.86 5.98
N ASP A 18 -24.09 -25.11 5.66
CA ASP A 18 -24.46 -26.31 4.92
C ASP A 18 -23.74 -26.27 3.56
N PRO A 19 -23.14 -27.38 3.09
CA PRO A 19 -22.36 -27.39 1.85
C PRO A 19 -23.13 -26.88 0.62
N LYS A 20 -24.47 -26.94 0.66
CA LYS A 20 -25.36 -26.45 -0.40
C LYS A 20 -25.45 -24.92 -0.47
N ASP A 21 -25.15 -24.24 0.63
CA ASP A 21 -25.23 -22.78 0.74
C ASP A 21 -23.90 -22.09 0.41
N ILE A 22 -22.84 -22.87 0.17
CA ILE A 22 -21.53 -22.35 -0.23
C ILE A 22 -21.64 -21.82 -1.67
N PRO A 23 -21.39 -20.51 -1.90
CA PRO A 23 -21.45 -19.94 -3.25
C PRO A 23 -20.37 -20.56 -4.15
N PRO A 24 -20.52 -20.52 -5.49
CA PRO A 24 -19.48 -21.03 -6.39
C PRO A 24 -18.14 -20.27 -6.20
N PRO A 25 -16.99 -20.92 -6.49
CA PRO A 25 -15.69 -20.26 -6.43
C PRO A 25 -15.67 -18.99 -7.29
N THR A 26 -15.09 -17.91 -6.74
CA THR A 26 -14.93 -16.67 -7.50
C THR A 26 -13.81 -16.86 -8.53
N PRO A 27 -14.05 -16.62 -9.82
CA PRO A 27 -13.03 -16.84 -10.85
C PRO A 27 -11.86 -15.87 -10.68
N ILE A 28 -10.65 -16.39 -10.85
CA ILE A 28 -9.42 -15.60 -10.78
C ILE A 28 -9.03 -15.22 -12.21
N ASN A 29 -9.26 -13.97 -12.57
CA ASN A 29 -8.86 -13.41 -13.86
C ASN A 29 -7.92 -12.23 -13.60
N LEU A 30 -6.63 -12.42 -13.83
CA LEU A 30 -5.64 -11.38 -13.62
C LEU A 30 -5.64 -10.38 -14.80
N PRO A 31 -5.58 -9.06 -14.55
CA PRO A 31 -5.60 -8.06 -15.61
C PRO A 31 -4.31 -8.12 -16.45
N ARG A 32 -4.46 -7.99 -17.77
CA ARG A 32 -3.36 -8.01 -18.76
C ARG A 32 -3.35 -6.82 -19.70
N PHE A 33 -4.02 -5.73 -19.32
CA PHE A 33 -4.01 -4.50 -20.11
C PHE A 33 -2.60 -3.93 -20.21
N GLN A 34 -2.14 -3.73 -21.44
CA GLN A 34 -0.77 -3.37 -21.75
C GLN A 34 -0.75 -2.11 -22.64
N PRO A 35 -0.65 -0.91 -22.04
CA PRO A 35 -0.43 0.31 -22.80
C PRO A 35 0.99 0.31 -23.40
N TYR A 36 1.10 0.90 -24.59
CA TYR A 36 2.36 1.03 -25.33
C TYR A 36 2.53 2.47 -25.78
N ALA A 37 3.74 2.99 -25.67
CA ALA A 37 4.10 4.34 -26.12
C ALA A 37 5.54 4.41 -26.62
N GLN A 38 5.78 5.27 -27.62
CA GLN A 38 7.13 5.57 -28.12
C GLN A 38 7.55 6.99 -27.72
N ASP A 39 8.86 7.21 -27.54
CA ASP A 39 9.42 8.49 -27.06
C ASP A 39 9.13 9.68 -27.99
N HIS A 40 9.09 9.45 -29.30
CA HIS A 40 8.83 10.48 -30.32
C HIS A 40 7.44 10.37 -30.96
N GLN A 41 6.52 9.67 -30.30
CA GLN A 41 5.16 9.55 -30.77
C GLN A 41 4.47 10.92 -30.71
N LEU A 42 3.93 11.36 -31.86
CA LEU A 42 3.10 12.55 -31.90
C LEU A 42 1.79 12.31 -31.16
N VAL A 43 1.38 13.28 -30.36
CA VAL A 43 0.13 13.28 -29.61
C VAL A 43 -0.81 14.26 -30.28
N ASN A 44 -2.09 13.90 -30.40
CA ASN A 44 -3.11 14.86 -30.84
C ASN A 44 -3.19 16.00 -29.80
N PRO A 45 -3.01 17.28 -30.17
CA PRO A 45 -3.01 18.38 -29.21
C PRO A 45 -4.26 18.44 -28.32
N SER A 46 -5.43 17.99 -28.80
CA SER A 46 -6.66 17.94 -27.97
C SER A 46 -6.63 16.88 -26.87
N GLU A 47 -5.72 15.90 -26.99
CA GLU A 47 -5.54 14.76 -26.08
C GLU A 47 -4.25 14.91 -25.26
N ALA A 48 -3.50 16.00 -25.44
CA ALA A 48 -2.30 16.28 -24.67
C ALA A 48 -2.62 16.43 -23.17
N LEU A 49 -1.71 15.99 -22.31
CA LEU A 49 -1.93 15.98 -20.86
C LEU A 49 -2.37 17.36 -20.32
N PRO A 50 -1.72 18.51 -20.64
CA PRO A 50 -2.16 19.81 -20.13
C PRO A 50 -3.62 20.15 -20.47
N VAL A 51 -4.06 19.79 -21.69
CA VAL A 51 -5.44 20.00 -22.16
C VAL A 51 -6.41 19.10 -21.40
N LEU A 52 -6.04 17.85 -21.14
CA LEU A 52 -6.83 16.96 -20.30
C LEU A 52 -6.95 17.48 -18.88
N LEU A 53 -5.87 18.03 -18.29
CA LEU A 53 -5.86 18.61 -16.94
C LEU A 53 -6.88 19.76 -16.77
N GLU A 54 -7.13 20.55 -17.82
CA GLU A 54 -8.17 21.58 -17.80
C GLU A 54 -9.59 21.02 -17.70
N GLN A 55 -9.81 19.79 -18.18
CA GLN A 55 -11.12 19.13 -18.29
C GLN A 55 -11.50 18.28 -17.07
N ILE A 56 -10.55 17.96 -16.17
CA ILE A 56 -10.70 16.97 -15.07
C ILE A 56 -11.86 17.24 -14.12
N GLY A 57 -12.29 18.50 -13.96
CA GLY A 57 -13.43 18.83 -13.10
C GLY A 57 -14.80 18.26 -13.53
N ARG A 58 -14.90 17.65 -14.73
CA ARG A 58 -16.18 17.14 -15.28
C ARG A 58 -16.18 15.66 -15.68
N SER A 59 -15.02 15.00 -15.79
CA SER A 59 -14.94 13.59 -16.19
C SER A 59 -13.79 12.87 -15.49
N SER A 60 -14.09 11.74 -14.84
CA SER A 60 -13.13 10.91 -14.08
C SER A 60 -12.17 10.09 -14.98
N ASN A 61 -12.04 10.44 -16.27
CA ASN A 61 -11.38 9.63 -17.29
C ASN A 61 -9.88 9.96 -17.45
N ALA A 62 -9.32 10.84 -16.62
CA ALA A 62 -7.95 11.34 -16.76
C ALA A 62 -6.86 10.26 -16.68
N LEU A 63 -7.17 9.07 -16.16
CA LEU A 63 -6.23 7.96 -15.98
C LEU A 63 -6.75 6.65 -16.60
N GLY A 64 -7.70 6.71 -17.54
CA GLY A 64 -8.07 5.57 -18.39
C GLY A 64 -7.14 5.41 -19.60
N PRO A 65 -7.56 4.71 -20.67
CA PRO A 65 -6.74 4.52 -21.89
C PRO A 65 -6.23 5.85 -22.48
N LEU A 66 -7.10 6.87 -22.54
CA LEU A 66 -6.74 8.22 -22.99
C LEU A 66 -5.67 8.86 -22.09
N GLY A 67 -5.82 8.70 -20.77
CA GLY A 67 -4.85 9.19 -19.80
C GLY A 67 -3.48 8.54 -19.95
N PHE A 68 -3.43 7.22 -20.15
CA PHE A 68 -2.18 6.50 -20.40
C PHE A 68 -1.51 6.91 -21.71
N SER A 69 -2.30 7.12 -22.77
CA SER A 69 -1.79 7.67 -24.02
C SER A 69 -1.21 9.08 -23.82
N ALA A 70 -1.90 9.95 -23.08
CA ALA A 70 -1.42 11.30 -22.79
C ALA A 70 -0.13 11.29 -21.96
N LEU A 71 -0.04 10.42 -20.94
CA LEU A 71 1.17 10.21 -20.14
C LEU A 71 2.32 9.61 -20.96
N GLY A 72 2.00 8.86 -22.02
CA GLY A 72 2.98 8.05 -22.75
C GLY A 72 3.41 6.83 -21.95
N LEU A 73 2.48 6.14 -21.29
CA LEU A 73 2.78 4.95 -20.50
C LEU A 73 3.13 3.76 -21.40
N ASP A 74 4.30 3.19 -21.18
CA ASP A 74 4.82 2.00 -21.88
C ASP A 74 5.07 0.89 -20.86
N LEU A 75 4.21 -0.13 -20.85
CA LEU A 75 4.23 -1.21 -19.85
C LEU A 75 4.80 -2.51 -20.42
N GLY A 76 5.92 -2.96 -19.86
CA GLY A 76 6.44 -4.32 -20.04
C GLY A 76 5.88 -5.28 -18.98
N PRO A 77 5.05 -6.27 -19.35
CA PRO A 77 4.57 -7.31 -18.43
C PRO A 77 5.67 -8.36 -18.16
N ASP A 78 5.46 -9.17 -17.12
CA ASP A 78 6.25 -10.35 -16.78
C ASP A 78 7.78 -10.15 -16.74
N ALA A 79 8.19 -8.97 -16.28
CA ALA A 79 9.58 -8.59 -16.12
C ALA A 79 10.29 -9.40 -15.03
N THR A 80 11.50 -9.86 -15.34
CA THR A 80 12.39 -10.52 -14.37
C THR A 80 12.97 -9.51 -13.37
N ALA A 81 13.55 -10.00 -12.27
CA ALA A 81 14.23 -9.14 -11.30
C ALA A 81 15.29 -8.22 -11.93
N HIS A 82 16.02 -8.71 -12.95
CA HIS A 82 17.04 -7.95 -13.69
C HIS A 82 16.50 -6.78 -14.50
N HIS A 83 15.25 -6.86 -14.97
CA HIS A 83 14.60 -5.75 -15.68
C HIS A 83 13.85 -4.82 -14.73
N LEU A 84 13.38 -5.35 -13.60
CA LEU A 84 12.67 -4.58 -12.60
C LEU A 84 13.63 -3.71 -11.76
N VAL A 85 14.74 -4.26 -11.27
CA VAL A 85 15.72 -3.50 -10.47
C VAL A 85 16.66 -2.73 -11.40
N PRO A 86 16.81 -1.40 -11.24
CA PRO A 86 17.64 -0.58 -12.15
C PRO A 86 19.10 -1.01 -12.21
N ASP A 87 19.67 -1.39 -11.08
CA ASP A 87 21.04 -1.89 -10.97
C ASP A 87 21.03 -3.35 -10.48
N PRO A 88 21.27 -4.32 -11.39
CA PRO A 88 21.26 -5.74 -11.06
C PRO A 88 22.29 -6.16 -10.01
N SER A 89 23.33 -5.35 -9.73
CA SER A 89 24.30 -5.66 -8.69
C SER A 89 23.68 -5.73 -7.29
N PHE A 90 22.51 -5.13 -7.09
CA PHE A 90 21.74 -5.18 -5.85
C PHE A 90 20.82 -6.40 -5.73
N ILE A 91 20.74 -7.24 -6.77
CA ILE A 91 20.03 -8.52 -6.72
C ILE A 91 20.97 -9.55 -6.07
N PRO A 92 20.61 -10.14 -4.92
CA PRO A 92 21.40 -11.18 -4.30
C PRO A 92 21.51 -12.46 -5.14
N GLU A 93 22.58 -13.23 -4.94
CA GLU A 93 22.77 -14.57 -5.53
C GLU A 93 21.88 -15.61 -4.81
N PHE A 94 20.56 -15.50 -4.95
CA PHE A 94 19.61 -16.34 -4.21
C PHE A 94 19.77 -17.84 -4.48
N GLU A 95 20.15 -18.22 -5.70
CA GLU A 95 20.40 -19.62 -6.06
C GLU A 95 21.56 -20.18 -5.25
N ARG A 96 22.68 -19.45 -5.16
CA ARG A 96 23.82 -19.82 -4.31
C ARG A 96 23.40 -19.86 -2.85
N TRP A 97 22.72 -18.82 -2.36
CA TRP A 97 22.30 -18.75 -0.96
C TRP A 97 21.40 -19.92 -0.57
N ALA A 98 20.49 -20.36 -1.46
CA ALA A 98 19.58 -21.49 -1.23
C ALA A 98 20.30 -22.84 -1.09
N THR A 99 21.54 -22.97 -1.59
CA THR A 99 22.34 -24.20 -1.48
C THR A 99 23.20 -24.28 -0.21
N LEU A 100 23.35 -23.17 0.53
CA LEU A 100 24.20 -23.12 1.72
C LEU A 100 23.59 -23.91 2.87
N THR A 101 24.44 -24.62 3.62
CA THR A 101 24.04 -25.20 4.90
C THR A 101 23.88 -24.10 5.96
N PRO A 102 23.15 -24.34 7.07
CA PRO A 102 22.98 -23.34 8.13
C PRO A 102 24.30 -22.85 8.75
N ASP A 103 25.32 -23.70 8.77
CA ASP A 103 26.63 -23.35 9.31
C ASP A 103 27.44 -22.53 8.29
N GLN A 104 27.47 -22.94 7.02
CA GLN A 104 28.08 -22.14 5.94
C GLN A 104 27.45 -20.75 5.81
N ALA A 105 26.12 -20.68 5.89
CA ALA A 105 25.42 -19.42 5.84
C ALA A 105 25.79 -18.51 7.00
N ARG A 106 26.04 -19.05 8.20
CA ARG A 106 26.51 -18.26 9.35
C ARG A 106 27.90 -17.68 9.10
N ASP A 107 28.79 -18.47 8.53
CA ASP A 107 30.17 -18.07 8.25
C ASP A 107 30.23 -17.02 7.12
N GLU A 108 29.44 -17.19 6.06
CA GLU A 108 29.39 -16.27 4.91
C GLU A 108 28.49 -15.03 5.15
N ASN A 109 27.61 -15.06 6.16
CA ASN A 109 26.59 -14.03 6.37
C ASN A 109 27.18 -12.61 6.40
N GLN A 110 28.28 -12.38 7.11
CA GLN A 110 28.86 -11.04 7.22
C GLN A 110 29.35 -10.50 5.86
N ALA A 111 29.86 -11.36 4.98
CA ALA A 111 30.32 -10.98 3.65
C ALA A 111 29.17 -10.65 2.67
N THR A 112 27.99 -11.22 2.92
CA THR A 112 26.79 -10.99 2.07
C THR A 112 26.01 -9.72 2.41
N ARG A 113 26.29 -9.10 3.56
CA ARG A 113 25.59 -7.90 4.03
C ARG A 113 26.19 -6.65 3.40
N ARG A 114 25.34 -5.65 3.14
CA ARG A 114 25.73 -4.36 2.58
C ARG A 114 25.31 -3.22 3.49
N LEU A 115 26.04 -2.11 3.45
CA LEU A 115 25.69 -0.93 4.22
C LEU A 115 24.42 -0.28 3.63
N LEU A 116 23.42 -0.08 4.48
CA LEU A 116 22.19 0.64 4.15
C LEU A 116 22.38 2.13 4.39
N ARG A 117 21.54 2.97 3.78
CA ARG A 117 21.49 4.42 4.06
C ARG A 117 21.26 4.77 5.53
N THR A 118 20.75 3.83 6.33
CA THR A 118 20.50 4.02 7.76
C THR A 118 21.75 3.83 8.61
N GLY A 119 22.88 3.48 8.02
CA GLY A 119 24.12 3.09 8.70
C GLY A 119 24.10 1.65 9.22
N ASN A 120 22.96 0.96 9.19
CA ASN A 120 22.86 -0.46 9.52
C ASN A 120 23.27 -1.35 8.34
N LEU A 121 23.62 -2.60 8.65
CA LEU A 121 23.85 -3.62 7.63
C LEU A 121 22.51 -4.20 7.14
N SER A 122 22.44 -4.49 5.84
CA SER A 122 21.33 -5.22 5.22
C SER A 122 21.21 -6.63 5.80
N PRO A 123 20.06 -7.30 5.65
CA PRO A 123 20.00 -8.73 5.89
C PRO A 123 20.89 -9.48 4.88
N GLY A 124 21.52 -10.57 5.35
CA GLY A 124 22.41 -11.43 4.57
C GLY A 124 21.82 -12.82 4.31
N CYS A 125 22.65 -13.74 3.82
CA CYS A 125 22.23 -15.09 3.41
C CYS A 125 21.59 -15.91 4.55
N GLN A 126 22.03 -15.71 5.80
CA GLN A 126 21.44 -16.39 6.95
C GLN A 126 19.96 -16.03 7.15
N VAL A 127 19.64 -14.73 7.15
CA VAL A 127 18.26 -14.25 7.33
C VAL A 127 17.40 -14.70 6.15
N TYR A 128 17.95 -14.67 4.94
CA TYR A 128 17.27 -15.18 3.75
C TYR A 128 16.90 -16.66 3.89
N LEU A 129 17.83 -17.53 4.30
CA LEU A 129 17.56 -18.96 4.50
C LEU A 129 16.53 -19.23 5.59
N GLU A 130 16.53 -18.44 6.66
CA GLU A 130 15.50 -18.50 7.70
C GLU A 130 14.11 -18.18 7.11
N ARG A 131 13.98 -17.07 6.36
CA ARG A 131 12.72 -16.68 5.70
C ARG A 131 12.29 -17.70 4.64
N GLN A 132 13.22 -18.20 3.83
CA GLN A 132 12.95 -19.21 2.82
C GLN A 132 12.41 -20.49 3.47
N ARG A 133 13.03 -20.96 4.57
CA ARG A 133 12.56 -22.14 5.31
C ARG A 133 11.19 -21.93 5.93
N GLU A 134 10.96 -20.78 6.57
CA GLU A 134 9.67 -20.41 7.15
C GLU A 134 8.58 -20.39 6.06
N LEU A 135 8.84 -19.79 4.91
CA LEU A 135 7.93 -19.76 3.76
C LEU A 135 7.84 -21.08 3.00
N SER A 136 8.69 -22.07 3.26
CA SER A 136 8.63 -23.38 2.58
C SER A 136 7.65 -24.36 3.25
N ASN A 137 7.06 -24.01 4.40
CA ASN A 137 6.09 -24.88 5.08
C ASN A 137 4.82 -25.04 4.25
N ASP A 138 4.31 -26.27 4.12
CA ASP A 138 3.02 -26.54 3.48
C ASP A 138 1.88 -25.76 4.15
N ASN A 139 0.90 -25.32 3.36
CA ASN A 139 -0.24 -24.53 3.84
C ASN A 139 -0.98 -25.25 4.98
N SER A 140 -1.27 -26.54 4.81
CA SER A 140 -1.93 -27.36 5.84
C SER A 140 -1.16 -27.41 7.16
N ALA A 141 0.16 -27.64 7.11
CA ALA A 141 1.01 -27.70 8.29
C ALA A 141 1.14 -26.33 8.98
N ALA A 142 1.22 -25.25 8.20
CA ALA A 142 1.25 -23.88 8.70
C ALA A 142 -0.08 -23.49 9.35
N PHE A 143 -1.22 -23.80 8.72
CA PHE A 143 -2.55 -23.51 9.26
C PHE A 143 -2.83 -24.30 10.55
N CYS A 144 -2.40 -25.56 10.66
CA CYS A 144 -2.45 -26.30 11.92
C CYS A 144 -1.68 -25.56 13.03
N THR A 145 -0.51 -25.01 12.71
CA THR A 145 0.29 -24.24 13.67
C THR A 145 -0.39 -22.93 14.09
N VAL A 146 -0.96 -22.19 13.12
CA VAL A 146 -1.72 -20.96 13.37
C VAL A 146 -2.91 -21.22 14.29
N ARG A 147 -3.67 -22.29 14.01
CA ARG A 147 -4.85 -22.72 14.77
C ARG A 147 -4.51 -23.44 16.09
N ARG A 148 -3.22 -23.68 16.37
CA ARG A 148 -2.74 -24.42 17.54
C ARG A 148 -3.29 -25.85 17.63
N LEU A 149 -3.45 -26.49 16.47
CA LEU A 149 -3.86 -27.88 16.34
C LEU A 149 -2.64 -28.80 16.40
N SER A 150 -2.83 -30.02 16.89
CA SER A 150 -1.80 -31.04 16.90
C SER A 150 -1.37 -31.37 15.46
N PRO A 151 -0.07 -31.54 15.19
CA PRO A 151 0.38 -31.94 13.87
C PRO A 151 -0.14 -33.35 13.51
N PRO A 152 -0.32 -33.66 12.22
CA PRO A 152 -0.64 -35.01 11.79
C PRO A 152 0.35 -36.05 12.36
N LYS A 153 -0.13 -37.27 12.64
CA LYS A 153 0.67 -38.33 13.26
C LYS A 153 2.00 -38.52 12.53
N GLY A 154 3.11 -38.42 13.26
CA GLY A 154 4.46 -38.60 12.73
C GLY A 154 5.13 -37.35 12.15
N LYS A 155 4.43 -36.21 12.07
CA LYS A 155 5.02 -34.92 11.64
C LYS A 155 5.30 -34.01 12.83
N GLN A 156 6.37 -33.22 12.74
CA GLN A 156 6.63 -32.13 13.69
C GLN A 156 5.77 -30.91 13.34
N GLN A 157 5.49 -30.07 14.34
CA GLN A 157 4.78 -28.81 14.11
C GLN A 157 5.63 -27.86 13.27
N ALA A 158 5.01 -27.22 12.27
CA ALA A 158 5.69 -26.29 11.38
C ALA A 158 6.25 -25.10 12.17
N ARG A 159 7.52 -24.74 11.90
CA ARG A 159 8.16 -23.58 12.52
C ARG A 159 7.96 -22.37 11.62
N LEU A 160 7.04 -21.50 12.01
CA LEU A 160 6.66 -20.35 11.19
C LEU A 160 7.47 -19.08 11.50
N GLY A 161 8.00 -18.94 12.72
CA GLY A 161 8.87 -17.81 13.09
C GLY A 161 8.31 -16.46 12.69
N ASN A 162 8.99 -15.75 11.80
CA ASN A 162 8.59 -14.43 11.33
C ASN A 162 7.41 -14.50 10.35
N ALA A 163 7.27 -15.61 9.60
CA ALA A 163 6.15 -15.86 8.70
C ALA A 163 4.84 -16.24 9.42
N TYR A 164 4.81 -16.35 10.75
CA TYR A 164 3.60 -16.67 11.51
C TYR A 164 2.43 -15.73 11.16
N GLU A 165 2.68 -14.42 11.12
CA GLU A 165 1.64 -13.42 10.82
C GLU A 165 1.16 -13.52 9.36
N PHE A 166 2.06 -13.82 8.43
CA PHE A 166 1.72 -14.06 7.03
C PHE A 166 0.78 -15.26 6.90
N PHE A 167 1.14 -16.42 7.47
CA PHE A 167 0.28 -17.61 7.43
C PHE A 167 -1.02 -17.42 8.20
N ARG A 168 -1.03 -16.62 9.27
CA ARG A 168 -2.25 -16.24 9.98
C ARG A 168 -3.19 -15.44 9.09
N CYS A 169 -2.67 -14.48 8.31
CA CYS A 169 -3.47 -13.75 7.34
C CYS A 169 -3.91 -14.63 6.16
N LEU A 170 -3.04 -15.53 5.68
CA LEU A 170 -3.36 -16.44 4.58
C LEU A 170 -4.42 -17.48 4.97
N GLU A 171 -4.42 -17.93 6.23
CA GLU A 171 -5.46 -18.81 6.76
C GLU A 171 -6.83 -18.12 6.78
N LEU A 172 -6.90 -16.82 7.06
CA LEU A 172 -8.16 -16.07 6.96
C LEU A 172 -8.70 -16.02 5.51
N PHE A 173 -7.83 -16.14 4.52
CA PHE A 173 -8.24 -16.14 3.10
C PHE A 173 -8.98 -17.40 2.71
N THR A 174 -8.71 -18.54 3.36
CA THR A 174 -9.33 -19.83 3.00
C THR A 174 -10.84 -19.83 3.27
N ALA A 175 -11.37 -18.87 4.04
CA ALA A 175 -12.81 -18.68 4.19
C ALA A 175 -13.49 -18.11 2.92
N TYR A 176 -12.72 -17.48 2.03
CA TYR A 176 -13.22 -16.76 0.85
C TYR A 176 -12.62 -17.23 -0.48
N TRP A 177 -11.45 -17.87 -0.45
CA TRP A 177 -10.72 -18.39 -1.60
C TRP A 177 -10.37 -19.86 -1.34
N ASP A 178 -10.48 -20.67 -2.38
CA ASP A 178 -10.03 -22.06 -2.32
C ASP A 178 -8.49 -22.09 -2.39
N ASP A 179 -7.85 -22.98 -1.62
CA ASP A 179 -6.41 -23.19 -1.73
C ASP A 179 -6.12 -23.99 -3.01
N PRO A 180 -5.46 -23.40 -4.03
CA PRO A 180 -5.23 -24.06 -5.31
C PRO A 180 -4.25 -25.24 -5.21
N THR A 181 -3.53 -25.36 -4.10
CA THR A 181 -2.63 -26.50 -3.84
C THR A 181 -3.36 -27.73 -3.30
N CYS A 182 -4.63 -27.58 -2.88
CA CYS A 182 -5.46 -28.69 -2.45
C CYS A 182 -6.04 -29.42 -3.68
N PRO A 183 -5.93 -30.76 -3.76
CA PRO A 183 -6.54 -31.51 -4.84
C PRO A 183 -8.06 -31.34 -4.83
N HIS A 184 -8.64 -31.08 -6.00
CA HIS A 184 -10.09 -31.09 -6.16
C HIS A 184 -10.63 -32.49 -5.81
N GLU A 185 -11.58 -32.56 -4.88
CA GLU A 185 -12.31 -33.79 -4.61
C GLU A 185 -13.01 -34.22 -5.92
N LEU A 186 -12.49 -35.28 -6.55
CA LEU A 186 -13.15 -35.89 -7.69
C LEU A 186 -14.50 -36.43 -7.22
N PRO A 187 -15.58 -36.25 -8.01
CA PRO A 187 -16.84 -36.90 -7.70
C PRO A 187 -16.60 -38.42 -7.60
N PRO A 188 -17.28 -39.13 -6.67
CA PRO A 188 -17.08 -40.56 -6.49
C PRO A 188 -17.31 -41.26 -7.84
N SER A 189 -16.31 -42.06 -8.24
CA SER A 189 -16.32 -42.75 -9.54
C SER A 189 -17.59 -43.57 -9.70
N PRO A 190 -18.30 -43.49 -10.84
CA PRO A 190 -19.58 -44.17 -11.05
C PRO A 190 -19.46 -45.71 -11.13
N GLU A 191 -18.26 -46.28 -11.00
CA GLU A 191 -18.01 -47.73 -11.03
C GLU A 191 -18.31 -48.45 -9.70
N MET A 192 -18.64 -47.74 -8.62
CA MET A 192 -19.19 -48.38 -7.41
C MET A 192 -20.66 -48.72 -7.64
N SER A 193 -20.91 -49.95 -8.07
CA SER A 193 -22.24 -50.52 -8.26
C SER A 193 -23.07 -50.40 -6.96
N ALA A 194 -24.36 -50.04 -7.10
CA ALA A 194 -25.31 -49.80 -6.01
C ALA A 194 -25.51 -50.97 -5.02
N THR A 195 -24.88 -52.11 -5.27
CA THR A 195 -24.93 -53.32 -4.45
C THR A 195 -23.81 -53.39 -3.39
N GLU A 196 -22.71 -52.66 -3.56
CA GLU A 196 -21.65 -52.55 -2.53
C GLU A 196 -21.87 -51.38 -1.56
N ALA A 197 -22.75 -50.42 -1.91
CA ALA A 197 -23.11 -49.29 -1.05
C ALA A 197 -23.92 -49.68 0.21
N ARG A 198 -24.37 -50.93 0.33
CA ARG A 198 -25.16 -51.43 1.48
C ARG A 198 -24.39 -52.34 2.44
N SER A 199 -23.11 -52.62 2.18
CA SER A 199 -22.29 -53.47 3.04
C SER A 199 -20.86 -52.94 3.20
N VAL A 200 -20.72 -51.62 3.33
CA VAL A 200 -19.53 -51.03 3.93
C VAL A 200 -19.86 -50.83 5.41
N PRO A 201 -19.26 -51.60 6.34
CA PRO A 201 -19.29 -51.22 7.75
C PRO A 201 -18.71 -49.81 7.86
N GLU A 202 -19.21 -48.99 8.80
CA GLU A 202 -18.78 -47.60 9.10
C GLU A 202 -17.26 -47.41 9.38
N THR A 203 -16.45 -48.43 9.13
CA THR A 203 -15.01 -48.52 9.41
C THR A 203 -14.10 -48.30 8.19
N ALA A 204 -14.63 -48.18 6.96
CA ALA A 204 -13.79 -47.96 5.76
C ALA A 204 -13.67 -46.48 5.31
N ALA A 205 -14.40 -45.54 5.93
CA ALA A 205 -14.17 -44.10 5.79
C ALA A 205 -13.01 -43.58 6.67
N GLN A 206 -12.30 -44.48 7.39
CA GLN A 206 -11.22 -44.16 8.32
C GLN A 206 -9.81 -44.52 7.79
N ALA A 207 -9.62 -44.52 6.48
CA ALA A 207 -8.30 -44.74 5.86
C ALA A 207 -7.66 -43.48 5.25
N HIS A 208 -8.11 -42.28 5.62
CA HIS A 208 -7.31 -41.06 5.50
C HIS A 208 -6.81 -40.66 6.89
N SER A 209 -5.55 -40.99 7.15
CA SER A 209 -4.82 -40.64 8.36
C SER A 209 -4.68 -39.12 8.51
N GLY A 210 -5.36 -38.52 9.52
CA GLY A 210 -4.94 -37.23 10.09
C GLY A 210 -6.00 -36.17 10.40
N ASP A 211 -7.05 -36.51 11.14
CA ASP A 211 -7.74 -35.76 12.22
C ASP A 211 -7.78 -34.20 12.21
N THR A 212 -7.95 -33.59 11.03
CA THR A 212 -8.28 -32.16 10.91
C THR A 212 -9.30 -31.98 9.80
N PRO A 213 -10.49 -31.39 10.06
CA PRO A 213 -11.45 -31.17 8.99
C PRO A 213 -10.82 -30.26 7.92
N PRO A 214 -10.98 -30.60 6.63
CA PRO A 214 -10.44 -29.79 5.55
C PRO A 214 -11.00 -28.37 5.66
N VAL A 215 -10.15 -27.38 5.42
CA VAL A 215 -10.58 -25.99 5.45
C VAL A 215 -11.35 -25.70 4.18
N VAL A 216 -12.67 -25.64 4.29
CA VAL A 216 -13.56 -25.38 3.16
C VAL A 216 -13.91 -23.90 3.13
N ARG A 217 -13.92 -23.32 1.92
CA ARG A 217 -14.40 -21.97 1.65
C ARG A 217 -15.87 -21.84 2.03
N VAL A 218 -16.22 -20.73 2.68
CA VAL A 218 -17.57 -20.47 3.19
C VAL A 218 -18.24 -19.32 2.44
N PHE A 219 -17.46 -18.37 1.96
CA PHE A 219 -17.94 -17.14 1.34
C PHE A 219 -17.42 -16.97 -0.09
N SER A 220 -17.92 -15.97 -0.81
CA SER A 220 -17.37 -15.58 -2.11
C SER A 220 -16.19 -14.63 -1.94
N GLY A 221 -15.26 -14.64 -2.91
CA GLY A 221 -14.14 -13.70 -2.94
C GLY A 221 -14.58 -12.24 -2.99
N GLN A 222 -15.76 -11.95 -3.54
CA GLN A 222 -16.33 -10.60 -3.60
C GLN A 222 -16.68 -10.07 -2.20
N SER A 223 -17.16 -10.94 -1.31
CA SER A 223 -17.55 -10.57 0.06
C SER A 223 -16.37 -10.46 1.04
N MET A 224 -15.14 -10.74 0.61
CA MET A 224 -13.97 -10.59 1.47
C MET A 224 -13.78 -9.11 1.86
N PRO A 225 -13.62 -8.79 3.16
CA PRO A 225 -13.31 -7.44 3.60
C PRO A 225 -11.98 -6.91 3.03
N PRO A 226 -11.89 -5.63 2.64
CA PRO A 226 -10.66 -5.04 2.11
C PRO A 226 -9.50 -5.07 3.12
N GLU A 227 -9.78 -5.02 4.42
CA GLU A 227 -8.78 -5.05 5.48
C GLU A 227 -7.99 -6.37 5.51
N LEU A 228 -8.64 -7.50 5.18
CA LEU A 228 -7.94 -8.79 5.11
C LEU A 228 -6.87 -8.78 4.01
N ARG A 229 -7.20 -8.22 2.84
CA ARG A 229 -6.25 -8.05 1.72
C ARG A 229 -5.06 -7.19 2.11
N GLN A 230 -5.35 -6.06 2.73
CA GLN A 230 -4.31 -5.18 3.22
C GLN A 230 -3.43 -5.85 4.29
N ASN A 231 -4.01 -6.62 5.20
CA ASN A 231 -3.28 -7.31 6.26
C ASN A 231 -2.35 -8.39 5.71
N LEU A 232 -2.81 -9.21 4.75
CA LEU A 232 -1.99 -10.23 4.10
C LEU A 232 -0.77 -9.60 3.42
N VAL A 233 -1.00 -8.60 2.58
CA VAL A 233 0.08 -7.89 1.87
C VAL A 233 1.02 -7.20 2.85
N THR A 234 0.47 -6.57 3.90
CA THR A 234 1.27 -5.92 4.93
C THR A 234 2.16 -6.92 5.67
N ALA A 235 1.62 -8.09 6.03
CA ALA A 235 2.36 -9.16 6.69
C ALA A 235 3.47 -9.70 5.77
N PHE A 236 3.15 -9.93 4.50
CA PHE A 236 4.10 -10.38 3.49
C PHE A 236 5.22 -9.36 3.26
N ILE A 237 4.91 -8.07 3.12
CA ILE A 237 5.94 -7.04 2.94
C ILE A 237 6.81 -6.90 4.18
N LYS A 238 6.21 -6.95 5.39
CA LYS A 238 6.93 -6.85 6.66
C LYS A 238 7.96 -7.98 6.85
N LEU A 239 7.71 -9.17 6.32
CA LEU A 239 8.67 -10.29 6.37
C LEU A 239 10.06 -9.92 5.82
N VAL A 240 10.08 -9.02 4.84
CA VAL A 240 11.29 -8.58 4.15
C VAL A 240 11.67 -7.18 4.62
N ALA A 241 10.77 -6.21 4.48
CA ALA A 241 11.06 -4.79 4.68
C ALA A 241 11.51 -4.47 6.11
N TYR A 242 11.08 -5.24 7.11
CA TYR A 242 11.46 -5.00 8.51
C TYR A 242 12.97 -5.12 8.74
N ASP A 243 13.61 -6.11 8.11
CA ASP A 243 15.05 -6.34 8.24
C ASP A 243 15.88 -5.26 7.51
N PHE A 244 15.26 -4.51 6.57
CA PHE A 244 15.84 -3.32 5.95
C PHE A 244 15.55 -2.02 6.73
N GLY A 245 14.94 -2.12 7.92
CA GLY A 245 14.56 -0.97 8.74
C GLY A 245 13.32 -0.24 8.25
N CYS A 246 12.47 -0.88 7.45
CA CYS A 246 11.25 -0.31 6.88
C CYS A 246 9.99 -0.97 7.45
N ASN A 247 8.87 -0.28 7.35
CA ASN A 247 7.58 -0.78 7.79
C ASN A 247 6.46 -0.24 6.90
N VAL A 248 5.43 -1.05 6.69
CA VAL A 248 4.22 -0.61 5.99
C VAL A 248 3.38 0.21 6.97
N SER A 249 3.00 1.41 6.57
CA SER A 249 2.14 2.29 7.35
C SER A 249 1.04 2.91 6.50
N MET A 250 -0.14 3.07 7.10
CA MET A 250 -1.20 3.88 6.53
C MET A 250 -0.83 5.35 6.67
N SER A 251 -1.01 6.10 5.59
CA SER A 251 -0.88 7.55 5.65
C SER A 251 -1.93 8.12 6.60
N ARG A 252 -1.53 9.05 7.47
CA ARG A 252 -2.47 9.71 8.41
C ARG A 252 -3.38 10.70 7.71
N VAL A 253 -2.97 11.14 6.51
CA VAL A 253 -3.72 11.99 5.61
C VAL A 253 -4.03 11.20 4.35
N GLU A 254 -5.22 11.38 3.78
CA GLU A 254 -5.61 10.70 2.55
C GLU A 254 -4.59 10.94 1.43
N PRO A 255 -4.00 9.87 0.83
CA PRO A 255 -3.12 10.00 -0.32
C PRO A 255 -3.88 10.56 -1.52
N ARG A 256 -3.36 11.63 -2.11
CA ARG A 256 -4.00 12.36 -3.21
C ARG A 256 -3.00 12.64 -4.31
N LEU A 257 -3.38 12.32 -5.54
CA LEU A 257 -2.66 12.76 -6.72
C LEU A 257 -3.10 14.17 -7.03
N HIS A 258 -2.23 15.15 -6.83
CA HIS A 258 -2.53 16.54 -7.11
C HIS A 258 -2.27 16.85 -8.58
N LEU A 259 -3.22 17.51 -9.23
CA LEU A 259 -3.14 17.88 -10.64
C LEU A 259 -3.48 19.35 -10.77
N MET A 260 -2.66 20.07 -11.53
CA MET A 260 -2.83 21.48 -11.82
C MET A 260 -2.77 21.71 -13.31
N SER A 261 -3.79 22.38 -13.86
CA SER A 261 -3.74 22.81 -15.26
C SER A 261 -2.75 23.96 -15.43
N SER A 262 -2.41 24.25 -16.68
CA SER A 262 -1.50 25.35 -17.02
C SER A 262 -1.99 26.71 -16.49
N PRO A 263 -1.07 27.61 -16.11
CA PRO A 263 -1.39 28.96 -15.67
C PRO A 263 -2.25 29.68 -16.70
N GLY A 264 -3.35 30.27 -16.23
CA GLY A 264 -4.26 31.02 -17.06
C GLY A 264 -5.53 31.40 -16.29
N PRO A 265 -6.45 32.15 -16.92
CA PRO A 265 -7.71 32.56 -16.29
C PRO A 265 -8.57 31.38 -15.80
N LEU A 266 -8.38 30.21 -16.40
CA LEU A 266 -9.10 28.97 -16.10
C LEU A 266 -8.24 27.95 -15.34
N GLN A 267 -7.17 28.39 -14.66
CA GLN A 267 -6.31 27.47 -13.92
C GLN A 267 -7.12 26.69 -12.88
N ARG A 268 -7.04 25.36 -12.95
CA ARG A 268 -7.73 24.45 -12.04
C ARG A 268 -6.72 23.65 -11.25
N LYS A 269 -7.02 23.50 -9.95
CA LYS A 269 -6.36 22.53 -9.08
C LYS A 269 -7.37 21.45 -8.75
N THR A 270 -7.05 20.21 -9.10
CA THR A 270 -7.87 19.02 -8.85
C THR A 270 -7.03 17.98 -8.14
N TYR A 271 -7.68 16.99 -7.54
CA TYR A 271 -6.96 15.83 -7.02
C TYR A 271 -7.76 14.56 -7.21
N THR A 272 -7.05 13.44 -7.30
CA THR A 272 -7.62 12.09 -7.32
C THR A 272 -7.18 11.36 -6.05
N PRO A 273 -8.11 10.94 -5.16
CA PRO A 273 -7.75 10.19 -3.97
C PRO A 273 -7.33 8.76 -4.32
N SER A 274 -6.53 8.15 -3.46
CA SER A 274 -6.13 6.74 -3.57
C SER A 274 -6.13 6.08 -2.20
N SER A 275 -6.55 4.82 -2.15
CA SER A 275 -6.48 3.97 -0.95
C SER A 275 -5.14 3.27 -0.77
N CYS A 276 -4.10 3.71 -1.49
CA CYS A 276 -2.75 3.14 -1.36
C CYS A 276 -2.18 3.38 0.04
N SER A 277 -1.33 2.46 0.49
CA SER A 277 -0.49 2.62 1.67
C SER A 277 0.97 2.70 1.24
N PHE A 278 1.88 2.96 2.16
CA PHE A 278 3.29 3.15 1.82
C PHE A 278 4.19 2.32 2.72
N VAL A 279 5.32 1.92 2.15
CA VAL A 279 6.48 1.45 2.90
C VAL A 279 7.26 2.69 3.31
N PHE A 280 7.43 2.91 4.60
CA PHE A 280 8.29 3.97 5.13
C PHE A 280 9.50 3.38 5.84
N GLN A 281 10.61 4.09 5.83
CA GLN A 281 11.72 3.80 6.71
C GLN A 281 11.34 4.17 8.16
N SER A 282 11.69 3.27 9.08
CA SER A 282 11.50 3.45 10.50
C SER A 282 12.43 4.54 11.06
N PRO A 283 12.06 5.16 12.19
CA PRO A 283 12.91 6.14 12.84
C PRO A 283 14.27 5.60 13.28
N MET A 284 15.31 6.37 13.01
CA MET A 284 16.68 6.05 13.44
C MET A 284 16.95 6.44 14.90
N THR A 285 16.17 7.35 15.48
CA THR A 285 16.35 7.82 16.86
C THR A 285 15.13 7.53 17.74
N ARG A 286 15.36 7.37 19.04
CA ARG A 286 14.31 7.11 20.02
C ARG A 286 13.34 8.27 20.13
N GLU A 287 13.82 9.50 19.98
CA GLU A 287 13.05 10.74 20.01
C GLU A 287 12.10 10.80 18.81
N ALA A 288 12.60 10.49 17.61
CA ALA A 288 11.78 10.43 16.41
C ALA A 288 10.73 9.30 16.49
N ALA A 289 11.09 8.15 17.05
CA ALA A 289 10.17 7.05 17.31
C ALA A 289 9.04 7.45 18.29
N ARG A 290 9.39 8.09 19.40
CA ARG A 290 8.40 8.62 20.38
C ARG A 290 7.51 9.69 19.78
N ALA A 291 8.05 10.52 18.88
CA ALA A 291 7.28 11.51 18.15
C ALA A 291 6.39 10.89 17.06
N GLY A 292 6.54 9.60 16.77
CA GLY A 292 5.79 8.86 15.75
C GLY A 292 6.15 9.27 14.33
N LEU A 293 7.38 9.73 14.11
CA LEU A 293 7.88 10.12 12.79
C LEU A 293 8.10 8.91 11.88
N VAL A 294 8.06 9.12 10.58
CA VAL A 294 8.42 8.13 9.55
C VAL A 294 9.13 8.85 8.39
N TYR A 295 9.96 8.13 7.63
CA TYR A 295 10.78 8.70 6.54
C TYR A 295 10.44 8.00 5.21
N GLY A 296 10.30 8.76 4.12
CA GLY A 296 10.05 8.21 2.78
C GLY A 296 8.91 8.94 2.05
N PRO A 297 8.12 8.27 1.19
CA PRO A 297 7.94 6.82 1.06
C PRO A 297 9.03 6.08 0.26
N VAL A 298 9.33 4.83 0.67
CA VAL A 298 10.27 3.90 0.02
C VAL A 298 9.61 3.11 -1.11
N ALA A 299 8.32 2.80 -0.99
CA ALA A 299 7.50 2.18 -2.03
C ALA A 299 6.02 2.42 -1.72
N ALA A 300 5.15 2.23 -2.71
CA ALA A 300 3.70 2.23 -2.54
C ALA A 300 3.19 0.78 -2.40
N VAL A 301 2.00 0.63 -1.80
CA VAL A 301 1.29 -0.63 -1.68
C VAL A 301 -0.15 -0.42 -2.12
N SER A 302 -0.61 -1.23 -3.08
CA SER A 302 -1.94 -1.14 -3.70
C SER A 302 -2.65 -2.48 -3.60
N ALA A 303 -3.35 -2.70 -2.48
CA ALA A 303 -4.23 -3.86 -2.29
C ALA A 303 -5.64 -3.52 -2.77
N ARG A 304 -6.08 -4.15 -3.86
CA ARG A 304 -7.34 -3.80 -4.54
C ARG A 304 -8.42 -4.85 -4.27
N PRO A 305 -9.68 -4.44 -4.01
CA PRO A 305 -10.77 -5.38 -3.77
C PRO A 305 -11.43 -5.87 -5.06
N THR A 306 -11.00 -5.37 -6.22
CA THR A 306 -11.57 -5.71 -7.53
C THR A 306 -11.39 -7.19 -7.83
N VAL A 307 -12.49 -7.82 -8.24
CA VAL A 307 -12.57 -9.24 -8.58
C VAL A 307 -13.12 -9.48 -9.99
N ASP A 308 -13.78 -8.48 -10.58
CA ASP A 308 -14.27 -8.49 -11.95
C ASP A 308 -13.51 -7.45 -12.78
N PHE A 309 -13.06 -7.89 -13.95
CA PHE A 309 -12.32 -7.09 -14.93
C PHE A 309 -12.98 -7.13 -16.32
N ALA A 310 -14.28 -7.46 -16.39
CA ALA A 310 -15.03 -7.54 -17.63
C ALA A 310 -15.98 -6.36 -17.86
N THR A 311 -16.49 -5.72 -16.80
CA THR A 311 -17.53 -4.69 -16.89
C THR A 311 -16.98 -3.27 -16.61
N PRO A 312 -17.37 -2.23 -17.39
CA PRO A 312 -18.34 -2.23 -18.50
C PRO A 312 -17.79 -2.81 -19.82
N THR A 313 -16.49 -2.71 -20.06
CA THR A 313 -15.77 -3.46 -21.10
C THR A 313 -14.46 -3.98 -20.51
N VAL A 314 -13.93 -5.06 -21.08
CA VAL A 314 -12.67 -5.67 -20.60
C VAL A 314 -11.52 -4.66 -20.60
N GLU A 315 -11.40 -3.88 -21.68
CA GLU A 315 -10.37 -2.85 -21.82
C GLU A 315 -10.55 -1.72 -20.79
N ALA A 316 -11.76 -1.20 -20.62
CA ALA A 316 -12.03 -0.13 -19.65
C ALA A 316 -11.80 -0.61 -18.21
N ALA A 317 -12.26 -1.81 -17.86
CA ALA A 317 -12.12 -2.36 -16.52
C ALA A 317 -10.64 -2.61 -16.15
N GLN A 318 -9.89 -3.24 -17.06
CA GLN A 318 -8.47 -3.52 -16.82
C GLN A 318 -7.60 -2.26 -16.87
N SER A 319 -7.91 -1.30 -17.75
CA SER A 319 -7.20 -0.01 -17.77
C SER A 319 -7.45 0.79 -16.48
N LEU A 320 -8.68 0.80 -15.96
CA LEU A 320 -8.99 1.40 -14.66
C LEU A 320 -8.30 0.69 -13.49
N ASP A 321 -8.05 -0.62 -13.58
CA ASP A 321 -7.26 -1.33 -12.58
C ASP A 321 -5.79 -0.87 -12.59
N LEU A 322 -5.17 -0.85 -13.77
CA LEU A 322 -3.82 -0.31 -13.96
C LEU A 322 -3.74 1.15 -13.49
N ALA A 323 -4.81 1.92 -13.68
CA ALA A 323 -4.86 3.32 -13.29
C ALA A 323 -4.67 3.50 -11.78
N ARG A 324 -5.19 2.58 -10.97
CA ARG A 324 -5.02 2.61 -9.51
C ARG A 324 -3.57 2.39 -9.11
N GLU A 325 -2.83 1.55 -9.83
CA GLU A 325 -1.41 1.30 -9.60
C GLU A 325 -0.56 2.49 -10.03
N VAL A 326 -0.81 3.03 -11.23
CA VAL A 326 -0.12 4.23 -11.75
C VAL A 326 -0.41 5.44 -10.88
N THR A 327 -1.65 5.60 -10.38
CA THR A 327 -2.00 6.65 -9.41
C THR A 327 -1.18 6.52 -8.14
N ALA A 328 -1.05 5.31 -7.58
CA ALA A 328 -0.23 5.08 -6.39
C ALA A 328 1.26 5.40 -6.66
N ALA A 329 1.77 5.06 -7.84
CA ALA A 329 3.13 5.41 -8.24
C ALA A 329 3.34 6.93 -8.34
N LEU A 330 2.44 7.64 -9.03
CA LEU A 330 2.52 9.09 -9.20
C LEU A 330 2.34 9.85 -7.88
N ILE A 331 1.48 9.37 -6.98
CA ILE A 331 1.37 9.91 -5.61
C ILE A 331 2.69 9.74 -4.85
N THR A 332 3.33 8.58 -4.99
CA THR A 332 4.62 8.30 -4.35
C THR A 332 5.71 9.23 -4.90
N ALA A 333 5.75 9.45 -6.22
CA ALA A 333 6.65 10.42 -6.85
C ALA A 333 6.39 11.84 -6.35
N GLN A 334 5.12 12.26 -6.25
CA GLN A 334 4.76 13.55 -5.67
C GLN A 334 5.11 13.66 -4.18
N HIS A 335 5.01 12.56 -3.42
CA HIS A 335 5.41 12.56 -2.02
C HIS A 335 6.93 12.72 -1.90
N ARG A 336 7.71 12.02 -2.72
CA ARG A 336 9.17 12.14 -2.76
C ARG A 336 9.65 13.51 -3.21
N SER A 337 8.97 14.13 -4.19
CA SER A 337 9.33 15.47 -4.67
C SER A 337 9.08 16.60 -3.66
N ARG A 338 8.41 16.31 -2.53
CA ARG A 338 8.23 17.25 -1.41
C ARG A 338 9.48 17.40 -0.55
N GLU A 339 10.50 16.58 -0.76
CA GLU A 339 11.77 16.69 -0.04
C GLU A 339 12.33 18.12 -0.13
N GLY A 340 12.63 18.71 1.03
CA GLY A 340 13.12 20.08 1.14
C GLY A 340 12.12 21.18 0.78
N ARG A 341 10.85 20.85 0.48
CA ARG A 341 9.80 21.82 0.15
C ARG A 341 8.85 22.06 1.34
N GLU A 342 8.12 23.18 1.29
CA GLU A 342 7.04 23.49 2.22
C GLU A 342 5.67 23.41 1.53
N GLU A 343 4.64 23.00 2.28
CA GLU A 343 3.30 22.90 1.72
C GLU A 343 2.70 24.28 1.43
N THR A 344 2.41 24.56 0.16
CA THR A 344 1.61 25.73 -0.22
C THR A 344 0.13 25.35 -0.27
N ARG A 345 -0.63 25.74 0.76
CA ARG A 345 -2.06 25.43 0.83
C ARG A 345 -2.87 26.31 -0.12
N PHE A 346 -3.88 25.72 -0.76
CA PHE A 346 -4.79 26.47 -1.61
C PHE A 346 -5.51 27.56 -0.80
N GLY A 347 -5.48 28.80 -1.29
CA GLY A 347 -6.11 29.90 -0.58
C GLY A 347 -5.31 30.43 0.62
N ASP A 348 -4.14 29.89 0.94
CA ASP A 348 -3.32 30.46 2.02
C ASP A 348 -2.91 31.90 1.64
N GLY A 349 -3.04 32.82 2.60
CA GLY A 349 -2.80 34.25 2.37
C GLY A 349 -3.78 34.96 1.41
N GLN A 350 -4.79 34.28 0.87
CA GLN A 350 -5.77 34.90 -0.02
C GLN A 350 -6.79 35.74 0.75
N TRP A 351 -7.26 36.84 0.14
CA TRP A 351 -8.17 37.77 0.82
C TRP A 351 -9.47 37.08 1.30
N TRP A 352 -9.96 36.10 0.54
CA TRP A 352 -11.20 35.37 0.82
C TRP A 352 -11.05 34.32 1.93
N THR A 353 -9.81 33.94 2.31
CA THR A 353 -9.56 33.09 3.49
C THR A 353 -9.18 33.88 4.74
N MET A 354 -8.70 35.12 4.56
CA MET A 354 -8.18 35.95 5.65
C MET A 354 -9.17 37.02 6.12
N LYS A 355 -10.13 37.45 5.27
CA LYS A 355 -11.11 38.49 5.61
C LYS A 355 -12.51 37.89 5.82
N PRO A 356 -13.23 38.28 6.89
CA PRO A 356 -14.66 37.98 7.05
C PRO A 356 -15.48 38.51 5.86
N ARG A 357 -16.51 37.78 5.45
CA ARG A 357 -17.33 38.14 4.27
C ARG A 357 -18.09 39.46 4.42
N TRP A 358 -18.37 40.11 3.28
CA TRP A 358 -19.31 41.23 3.18
C TRP A 358 -20.75 40.74 3.46
N GLY A 359 -21.51 41.49 4.27
CA GLY A 359 -22.91 41.18 4.61
C GLY A 359 -23.14 40.55 5.99
N GLY A 360 -22.10 40.22 6.74
CA GLY A 360 -22.20 39.82 8.15
C GLY A 360 -21.48 40.81 9.04
N GLY A 361 -22.08 41.98 9.30
CA GLY A 361 -21.54 42.94 10.26
C GLY A 361 -21.23 42.27 11.60
N THR A 362 -20.28 42.84 12.36
CA THR A 362 -19.99 42.45 13.75
C THR A 362 -21.26 42.60 14.60
N GLY A 363 -22.12 41.58 14.62
CA GLY A 363 -23.40 41.62 15.33
C GLY A 363 -24.64 41.09 14.61
N GLY A 364 -24.53 40.45 13.43
CA GLY A 364 -25.71 39.83 12.80
C GLY A 364 -26.35 38.73 13.69
N PRO A 365 -27.70 38.62 13.72
CA PRO A 365 -28.48 37.83 14.69
C PRO A 365 -28.34 36.31 14.55
N ILE A 366 -27.70 35.85 13.49
CA ILE A 366 -27.38 34.44 13.24
C ILE A 366 -26.53 33.92 14.42
N GLY A 367 -27.19 33.16 15.31
CA GLY A 367 -26.56 32.44 16.43
C GLY A 367 -26.69 33.00 17.83
N ARG A 368 -27.35 34.13 18.04
CA ARG A 368 -27.68 34.65 19.39
C ARG A 368 -29.04 34.21 19.91
N GLU A 369 -29.71 33.32 19.19
CA GLU A 369 -31.08 32.88 19.48
C GLU A 369 -31.12 31.94 20.70
N VAL A 370 -30.01 31.20 20.93
CA VAL A 370 -29.85 30.28 22.06
C VAL A 370 -29.57 31.01 23.37
N ASP A 371 -29.01 32.23 23.32
CA ASP A 371 -28.75 33.05 24.51
C ASP A 371 -30.01 33.69 25.11
N LYS A 372 -31.15 33.70 24.38
CA LYS A 372 -32.43 34.19 24.93
C LYS A 372 -33.11 33.23 25.90
N TYR A 373 -32.66 31.97 25.98
CA TYR A 373 -33.25 30.95 26.84
C TYR A 373 -32.31 30.41 27.94
N ALA A 374 -31.09 30.95 28.06
CA ALA A 374 -30.27 30.73 29.25
C ALA A 374 -30.83 31.58 30.39
N VAL A 375 -31.84 31.04 31.08
CA VAL A 375 -32.30 31.52 32.38
C VAL A 375 -31.06 31.67 33.26
N SER A 376 -30.82 32.89 33.74
CA SER A 376 -29.80 33.20 34.73
C SER A 376 -30.17 32.51 36.04
N GLY A 377 -29.85 31.22 36.13
CA GLY A 377 -29.99 30.41 37.33
C GLY A 377 -28.97 30.86 38.35
N ASP A 378 -29.46 31.67 39.28
CA ASP A 378 -28.87 32.01 40.57
C ASP A 378 -28.43 30.72 41.31
N LYS A 379 -27.14 30.40 41.22
CA LYS A 379 -26.44 29.41 42.06
C LYS A 379 -25.02 29.90 42.30
N ASP A 380 -24.88 30.73 43.33
CA ASP A 380 -24.00 30.46 44.48
C ASP A 380 -23.90 31.74 45.31
N ALA A 381 -24.86 31.90 46.22
CA ALA A 381 -24.69 32.77 47.37
C ALA A 381 -23.51 32.26 48.19
N ARG A 382 -22.42 33.04 48.27
CA ARG A 382 -21.34 32.81 49.23
C ARG A 382 -21.76 33.42 50.58
N PRO A 383 -21.51 32.75 51.71
CA PRO A 383 -21.47 33.45 52.99
C PRO A 383 -20.25 34.38 52.97
N ARG A 384 -20.47 35.64 53.37
CA ARG A 384 -19.42 36.59 53.71
C ARG A 384 -18.86 36.21 55.07
N ASP A 385 -17.54 36.12 55.20
CA ASP A 385 -16.75 36.94 56.13
C ASP A 385 -15.25 36.57 56.10
N GLY A 386 -14.40 37.58 56.27
CA GLY A 386 -13.03 37.42 56.76
C GLY A 386 -11.91 37.57 55.73
N ASP A 387 -11.37 38.78 55.67
CA ASP A 387 -10.08 39.17 55.08
C ASP A 387 -9.97 39.26 53.55
N GLY A 388 -9.72 40.49 53.10
CA GLY A 388 -9.69 40.87 51.71
C GLY A 388 -8.36 40.51 51.07
N LEU A 389 -8.43 39.69 50.01
CA LEU A 389 -7.59 39.76 48.81
C LEU A 389 -8.26 38.89 47.73
N THR A 390 -9.04 39.54 46.85
CA THR A 390 -9.70 38.90 45.70
C THR A 390 -8.68 38.66 44.58
N MET A 391 -8.21 37.43 44.43
CA MET A 391 -7.53 36.98 43.21
C MET A 391 -8.55 36.90 42.07
N PRO A 392 -8.36 37.59 40.92
CA PRO A 392 -9.23 37.38 39.78
C PRO A 392 -8.90 36.03 39.16
N ALA A 393 -9.86 35.10 39.19
CA ALA A 393 -9.81 33.88 38.40
C ALA A 393 -9.82 34.26 36.91
N THR A 394 -8.64 34.39 36.31
CA THR A 394 -8.48 34.53 34.87
C THR A 394 -8.93 33.23 34.21
N LYS A 395 -10.22 33.13 33.89
CA LYS A 395 -10.73 32.12 32.96
C LYS A 395 -9.97 32.32 31.66
N LYS A 396 -9.03 31.40 31.35
CA LYS A 396 -8.34 31.37 30.06
C LYS A 396 -9.42 31.52 28.97
N PRO A 397 -9.34 32.53 28.10
CA PRO A 397 -10.35 32.73 27.07
C PRO A 397 -10.42 31.45 26.24
N ARG A 398 -11.63 30.90 26.09
CA ARG A 398 -11.88 29.77 25.20
C ARG A 398 -11.40 30.19 23.81
N LYS A 399 -10.29 29.62 23.35
CA LYS A 399 -9.67 29.85 22.03
C LYS A 399 -10.53 29.40 20.84
N ASN A 400 -11.71 28.84 21.11
CA ASN A 400 -12.61 28.36 20.08
C ASN A 400 -13.63 29.47 19.78
N LEU A 401 -13.52 30.02 18.56
CA LEU A 401 -14.54 30.88 17.97
C LEU A 401 -15.92 30.23 18.12
N SER A 402 -16.96 31.04 18.37
CA SER A 402 -18.33 30.56 18.32
C SER A 402 -18.57 29.85 16.98
N MET A 403 -19.40 28.80 16.96
CA MET A 403 -19.75 28.05 15.75
C MET A 403 -20.15 28.98 14.59
N TYR A 404 -20.79 30.10 14.91
CA TYR A 404 -21.22 31.12 13.97
C TYR A 404 -20.09 32.02 13.46
N ASP A 405 -19.11 32.34 14.30
CA ASP A 405 -17.90 33.04 13.85
C ASP A 405 -17.04 32.13 12.95
N SER A 406 -17.07 30.82 13.20
CA SER A 406 -16.44 29.83 12.32
C SER A 406 -17.13 29.73 10.95
N TYR A 407 -18.46 29.91 10.88
CA TYR A 407 -19.22 29.93 9.62
C TYR A 407 -18.98 31.20 8.77
N ARG A 408 -18.57 32.30 9.41
CA ARG A 408 -18.27 33.58 8.73
C ARG A 408 -16.90 33.60 8.04
N ILE A 409 -16.02 32.66 8.37
CA ILE A 409 -14.65 32.58 7.86
C ILE A 409 -14.52 31.37 6.93
N VAL A 410 -14.20 31.60 5.66
CA VAL A 410 -13.75 30.51 4.77
C VAL A 410 -12.32 30.18 5.18
N ARG A 411 -12.08 28.99 5.73
CA ARG A 411 -10.71 28.58 6.04
C ARG A 411 -10.04 27.97 4.81
N PRO A 412 -8.72 28.12 4.64
CA PRO A 412 -8.01 27.28 3.68
C PRO A 412 -8.25 25.81 4.05
N PRO A 413 -8.21 24.90 3.06
CA PRO A 413 -8.31 23.47 3.32
C PRO A 413 -7.24 23.03 4.32
N SER A 414 -7.53 21.95 5.04
CA SER A 414 -6.54 21.31 5.90
C SER A 414 -5.31 20.92 5.11
N SER A 415 -4.16 20.89 5.80
CA SER A 415 -2.92 20.36 5.25
C SER A 415 -3.14 18.95 4.68
N SER A 416 -2.69 18.76 3.46
CA SER A 416 -2.66 17.49 2.74
C SER A 416 -1.37 16.70 3.01
N TRP A 417 -0.41 17.32 3.71
CA TRP A 417 0.88 16.74 4.05
C TRP A 417 0.83 16.13 5.45
N ASP A 418 1.35 14.92 5.60
CA ASP A 418 1.44 14.28 6.90
C ASP A 418 2.58 14.91 7.71
N ARG A 419 2.25 15.65 8.77
CA ARG A 419 3.22 16.29 9.68
C ARG A 419 4.16 15.30 10.39
N LYS A 420 3.81 14.02 10.40
CA LYS A 420 4.64 12.96 10.97
C LYS A 420 5.46 12.23 9.91
N ALA A 421 5.19 12.43 8.63
CA ALA A 421 6.03 11.94 7.55
C ALA A 421 7.07 13.00 7.18
N LYS A 422 8.34 12.63 7.23
CA LYS A 422 9.41 13.37 6.57
C LYS A 422 9.51 12.84 5.14
N TYR A 423 9.09 13.67 4.20
CA TYR A 423 9.11 13.35 2.79
C TYR A 423 10.56 13.37 2.28
N GLU A 424 11.02 12.22 1.78
CA GLU A 424 12.38 12.00 1.25
C GLU A 424 12.30 11.11 0.01
N ALA A 425 13.10 11.41 -1.01
CA ALA A 425 13.21 10.64 -2.25
C ALA A 425 14.08 9.38 -2.07
N ILE A 426 13.74 8.54 -1.10
CA ILE A 426 14.52 7.34 -0.75
C ILE A 426 14.62 6.38 -1.95
N GLY A 427 15.86 6.07 -2.33
CA GLY A 427 16.19 5.14 -3.42
C GLY A 427 16.26 5.78 -4.80
N LYS A 428 15.91 7.07 -4.95
CA LYS A 428 16.13 7.82 -6.19
C LYS A 428 17.63 7.97 -6.44
N SER A 429 18.07 7.69 -7.66
CA SER A 429 19.47 7.85 -8.05
C SER A 429 19.88 9.33 -8.07
N THR A 430 20.99 9.67 -7.43
CA THR A 430 21.57 11.03 -7.47
C THR A 430 21.82 11.48 -8.91
N GLY A 431 21.41 12.71 -9.23
CA GLY A 431 21.57 13.32 -10.57
C GLY A 431 20.59 12.84 -11.64
N ALA A 432 19.74 11.84 -11.36
CA ALA A 432 18.77 11.36 -12.33
C ALA A 432 17.63 12.38 -12.57
N ASP A 433 17.24 12.49 -13.84
CA ASP A 433 16.10 13.28 -14.36
C ASP A 433 14.75 12.58 -14.18
N HIS A 434 14.73 11.43 -13.50
CA HIS A 434 13.57 10.62 -13.19
C HIS A 434 13.66 10.04 -11.78
N ASP A 435 12.54 9.51 -11.29
CA ASP A 435 12.44 8.72 -10.07
C ASP A 435 11.91 7.32 -10.40
N ASP A 436 12.56 6.29 -9.87
CA ASP A 436 12.12 4.91 -10.00
C ASP A 436 11.21 4.58 -8.81
N ILE A 437 9.91 4.50 -9.08
CA ILE A 437 8.88 4.23 -8.09
C ILE A 437 8.48 2.77 -8.13
N PHE A 438 8.50 2.11 -6.97
CA PHE A 438 8.01 0.74 -6.82
C PHE A 438 6.63 0.72 -6.18
N VAL A 439 5.73 -0.09 -6.74
CA VAL A 439 4.40 -0.37 -6.21
C VAL A 439 4.25 -1.87 -6.01
N VAL A 440 3.97 -2.28 -4.77
CA VAL A 440 3.57 -3.66 -4.46
C VAL A 440 2.06 -3.75 -4.64
N SER A 441 1.65 -4.42 -5.70
CA SER A 441 0.25 -4.64 -6.05
C SER A 441 -0.25 -5.96 -5.49
N SER A 442 -1.53 -5.99 -5.12
CA SER A 442 -2.21 -7.22 -4.74
C SER A 442 -3.63 -7.27 -5.24
N LEU A 443 -3.98 -8.43 -5.78
CA LEU A 443 -5.30 -8.83 -6.26
C LEU A 443 -5.53 -10.27 -5.82
N PHE A 444 -6.76 -10.59 -5.40
CA PHE A 444 -7.06 -11.93 -4.90
C PHE A 444 -6.08 -12.32 -3.77
N HIS A 445 -5.43 -13.48 -3.87
CA HIS A 445 -4.28 -13.91 -3.05
C HIS A 445 -2.92 -13.76 -3.78
N HIS A 446 -2.88 -12.99 -4.87
CA HIS A 446 -1.68 -12.77 -5.67
C HIS A 446 -1.02 -11.44 -5.33
N VAL A 447 0.30 -11.38 -5.53
CA VAL A 447 1.11 -10.16 -5.44
C VAL A 447 1.94 -9.96 -6.70
N SER A 448 2.18 -8.71 -7.08
CA SER A 448 3.05 -8.34 -8.20
C SER A 448 3.77 -7.04 -7.86
N LEU A 449 4.98 -6.86 -8.40
CA LEU A 449 5.74 -5.62 -8.23
C LEU A 449 5.78 -4.86 -9.55
N LEU A 450 5.36 -3.60 -9.50
CA LEU A 450 5.42 -2.66 -10.60
C LEU A 450 6.50 -1.62 -10.32
N ARG A 451 7.44 -1.45 -11.24
CA ARG A 451 8.33 -0.29 -11.29
C ARG A 451 7.78 0.69 -12.31
N VAL A 452 7.68 1.96 -11.93
CA VAL A 452 7.34 3.07 -12.83
C VAL A 452 8.47 4.09 -12.76
N ARG A 453 9.12 4.32 -13.91
CA ARG A 453 10.08 5.40 -14.08
C ARG A 453 9.31 6.69 -14.36
N VAL A 454 9.26 7.58 -13.37
CA VAL A 454 8.53 8.85 -13.45
C VAL A 454 9.50 9.98 -13.77
N PRO A 455 9.48 10.56 -14.98
CA PRO A 455 10.31 11.72 -15.31
C PRO A 455 9.99 12.91 -14.40
N LEU A 456 11.00 13.65 -13.93
CA LEU A 456 10.78 14.84 -13.11
C LEU A 456 10.00 15.90 -13.88
N ARG A 457 10.27 16.01 -15.20
CA ARG A 457 9.54 16.90 -16.10
C ARG A 457 8.03 16.64 -16.11
N LEU A 458 7.61 15.38 -16.00
CA LEU A 458 6.19 15.03 -15.93
C LEU A 458 5.55 15.60 -14.64
N LEU A 459 6.26 15.56 -13.51
CA LEU A 459 5.76 16.13 -12.25
C LEU A 459 5.57 17.65 -12.36
N ASP A 460 6.49 18.35 -13.04
CA ASP A 460 6.37 19.79 -13.27
C ASP A 460 5.12 20.12 -14.10
N VAL A 461 4.84 19.33 -15.15
CA VAL A 461 3.64 19.49 -15.99
C VAL A 461 2.37 19.22 -15.19
N MET A 462 2.37 18.20 -14.33
CA MET A 462 1.26 17.92 -13.41
C MET A 462 1.08 19.01 -12.35
N GLU A 463 2.12 19.79 -12.04
CA GLU A 463 2.07 21.00 -11.20
C GLU A 463 1.70 22.26 -12.01
N GLY A 464 1.42 22.10 -13.31
CA GLY A 464 0.91 23.13 -14.20
C GLY A 464 1.97 23.78 -15.08
N SER A 465 3.22 23.30 -15.09
CA SER A 465 4.20 23.81 -16.06
C SER A 465 3.68 23.68 -17.50
N PRO A 466 3.80 24.72 -18.34
CA PRO A 466 3.34 24.65 -19.73
C PRO A 466 4.19 23.67 -20.54
N GLU A 467 3.58 23.07 -21.57
CA GLU A 467 4.28 22.31 -22.60
C GLU A 467 4.73 23.25 -23.74
N PRO A 468 5.97 23.13 -24.23
CA PRO A 468 6.46 23.96 -25.34
C PRO A 468 5.79 23.60 -26.67
N ASP A 469 5.46 22.33 -26.87
CA ASP A 469 4.81 21.81 -28.08
C ASP A 469 3.79 20.74 -27.65
N LEU A 470 2.49 21.05 -27.77
CA LEU A 470 1.41 20.14 -27.39
C LEU A 470 1.31 18.89 -28.26
N SER A 471 2.00 18.86 -29.41
CA SER A 471 2.05 17.67 -30.27
C SER A 471 3.08 16.65 -29.78
N LYS A 472 3.89 16.98 -28.77
CA LYS A 472 4.96 16.14 -28.23
C LYS A 472 4.91 16.12 -26.71
N ARG A 473 5.41 15.05 -26.12
CA ARG A 473 5.60 14.94 -24.67
C ARG A 473 7.03 15.42 -24.37
N SER A 474 7.19 16.56 -23.70
CA SER A 474 8.54 17.05 -23.34
C SER A 474 9.31 16.10 -22.40
N TRP A 475 8.60 15.21 -21.70
CA TRP A 475 9.18 14.15 -20.86
C TRP A 475 9.40 12.82 -21.59
N GLY A 476 9.12 12.72 -22.89
CA GLY A 476 9.20 11.47 -23.65
C GLY A 476 8.10 10.49 -23.22
N LYS A 477 8.48 9.34 -22.67
CA LYS A 477 7.55 8.31 -22.20
C LYS A 477 7.72 7.99 -20.71
N VAL A 478 6.68 7.38 -20.13
CA VAL A 478 6.72 6.80 -18.79
C VAL A 478 6.92 5.30 -18.94
N GLN A 479 8.14 4.84 -18.67
CA GLN A 479 8.47 3.41 -18.75
C GLN A 479 8.03 2.70 -17.48
N ALA A 480 7.32 1.58 -17.63
CA ALA A 480 6.92 0.74 -16.51
C ALA A 480 7.22 -0.74 -16.78
N HIS A 481 7.64 -1.45 -15.74
CA HIS A 481 7.87 -2.90 -15.80
C HIS A 481 7.10 -3.55 -14.66
N ARG A 482 6.33 -4.60 -14.95
CA ARG A 482 5.58 -5.38 -13.96
C ARG A 482 6.14 -6.78 -13.90
N SER A 483 6.36 -7.32 -12.70
CA SER A 483 6.61 -8.74 -12.53
C SER A 483 5.40 -9.59 -12.90
N PRO A 484 5.57 -10.91 -13.06
CA PRO A 484 4.43 -11.83 -13.00
C PRO A 484 3.63 -11.63 -11.70
N TRP A 485 2.39 -12.10 -11.72
CA TRP A 485 1.60 -12.25 -10.51
C TRP A 485 2.00 -13.56 -9.82
N PHE A 486 2.36 -13.46 -8.54
CA PHE A 486 2.75 -14.60 -7.71
C PHE A 486 1.62 -14.96 -6.77
N ASP A 487 1.17 -16.20 -6.82
CA ASP A 487 0.22 -16.78 -5.88
C ASP A 487 0.89 -17.01 -4.51
N LEU A 488 0.33 -16.42 -3.46
CA LEU A 488 0.83 -16.58 -2.09
C LEU A 488 0.51 -17.95 -1.48
N PHE A 489 -0.44 -18.71 -2.04
CA PHE A 489 -0.67 -20.11 -1.65
C PHE A 489 0.40 -21.05 -2.20
N ASP A 490 0.93 -20.77 -3.39
CA ASP A 490 2.00 -21.58 -3.98
C ASP A 490 3.36 -21.31 -3.31
N VAL A 491 4.04 -22.37 -2.93
CA VAL A 491 5.31 -22.30 -2.18
C VAL A 491 6.43 -21.68 -3.01
N ARG A 492 6.52 -22.02 -4.29
CA ARG A 492 7.58 -21.54 -5.18
C ARG A 492 7.34 -20.08 -5.54
N GLU A 493 6.10 -19.73 -5.84
CA GLU A 493 5.73 -18.37 -6.23
C GLU A 493 5.87 -17.38 -5.07
N ARG A 494 5.45 -17.72 -3.84
CA ARG A 494 5.64 -16.82 -2.68
C ARG A 494 7.11 -16.61 -2.29
N ILE A 495 7.97 -17.62 -2.50
CA ILE A 495 9.43 -17.47 -2.33
C ILE A 495 10.00 -16.56 -3.41
N SER A 496 9.56 -16.72 -4.66
CA SER A 496 9.98 -15.87 -5.79
C SER A 496 9.56 -14.41 -5.59
N ALA A 497 8.34 -14.19 -5.10
CA ALA A 497 7.85 -12.87 -4.71
C ALA A 497 8.68 -12.25 -3.58
N MET A 498 9.07 -13.06 -2.58
CA MET A 498 9.92 -12.60 -1.48
C MET A 498 11.33 -12.22 -1.97
N GLN A 499 11.94 -13.01 -2.87
CA GLN A 499 13.24 -12.69 -3.48
C GLN A 499 13.20 -11.39 -4.28
N LEU A 500 12.13 -11.19 -5.06
CA LEU A 500 11.95 -9.97 -5.84
C LEU A 500 11.78 -8.75 -4.94
N LEU A 501 10.93 -8.84 -3.90
CA LEU A 501 10.76 -7.78 -2.92
C LEU A 501 12.07 -7.49 -2.18
N TRP A 502 12.84 -8.51 -1.82
CA TRP A 502 14.15 -8.36 -1.19
C TRP A 502 15.12 -7.58 -2.06
N SER A 503 15.15 -7.88 -3.36
CA SER A 503 15.99 -7.17 -4.33
C SER A 503 15.60 -5.69 -4.47
N VAL A 504 14.29 -5.41 -4.49
CA VAL A 504 13.77 -4.03 -4.51
C VAL A 504 14.14 -3.28 -3.22
N MET A 505 13.98 -3.91 -2.05
CA MET A 505 14.37 -3.28 -0.77
C MET A 505 15.88 -3.06 -0.67
N ALA A 506 16.70 -4.01 -1.14
CA ALA A 506 18.15 -3.88 -1.18
C ALA A 506 18.59 -2.72 -2.08
N TYR A 507 17.96 -2.56 -3.25
CA TYR A 507 18.20 -1.42 -4.12
C TYR A 507 17.72 -0.11 -3.48
N GLN A 508 16.48 -0.05 -2.98
CA GLN A 508 15.89 1.19 -2.46
C GLN A 508 16.58 1.72 -1.20
N MET A 509 17.12 0.83 -0.36
CA MET A 509 17.76 1.18 0.91
C MET A 509 19.29 1.20 0.84
N ARG A 510 19.87 1.08 -0.36
CA ARG A 510 21.32 1.16 -0.60
C ARG A 510 21.92 2.44 -0.02
N ASN A 511 23.16 2.36 0.45
CA ASN A 511 23.94 3.57 0.72
C ASN A 511 24.54 4.11 -0.60
N GLU A 512 24.28 5.37 -0.93
CA GLU A 512 24.84 6.02 -2.13
C GLU A 512 26.23 6.63 -1.89
N GLU A 513 26.60 6.92 -0.65
CA GLU A 513 27.88 7.57 -0.28
C GLU A 513 29.12 6.74 -0.66
N ALA A 514 28.95 5.41 -0.81
CA ALA A 514 30.04 4.53 -1.23
C ALA A 514 30.56 4.79 -2.65
N LYS A 515 29.86 5.59 -3.48
CA LYS A 515 30.36 5.96 -4.82
C LYS A 515 31.34 7.15 -4.77
N GLU A 516 31.28 8.03 -3.77
CA GLU A 516 32.20 9.18 -3.68
C GLU A 516 33.59 8.74 -3.21
N ASP A 517 33.68 7.74 -2.31
CA ASP A 517 34.97 7.26 -1.77
C ASP A 517 35.85 6.55 -2.83
N VAL A 518 35.24 5.96 -3.87
CA VAL A 518 36.00 5.33 -4.97
C VAL A 518 36.58 6.39 -5.91
N VAL A 519 35.88 7.51 -6.13
CA VAL A 519 36.37 8.59 -6.99
C VAL A 519 37.47 9.40 -6.29
N MET A 520 37.42 9.53 -4.97
CA MET A 520 38.44 10.24 -4.19
C MET A 520 39.69 9.41 -3.87
N SER A 521 39.65 8.08 -4.08
CA SER A 521 40.81 7.19 -3.91
C SER A 521 41.59 6.93 -5.21
N GLU A 522 41.07 7.39 -6.36
CA GLU A 522 41.74 7.34 -7.66
C GLU A 522 42.21 8.72 -8.19
N ALA A 523 42.23 9.75 -7.33
CA ALA A 523 42.67 11.12 -7.68
C ALA A 523 44.04 11.50 -7.09
#